data_AF-A0A848XJ30-F1
#
_entry.id   AF-A0A848XJ30-F1
#
_cell.length_a   1.000
_cell.length_b   1.000
_cell.length_c   1.000
_cell.angle_alpha   90.00
_cell.angle_beta   90.00
_cell.angle_gamma   90.00
#
_symmetry.space_group_name_H-M   'P 1'
#
loop_
_entity.id
_entity.type
_entity.pdbx_description
1 polymer ?
#
loop_
_entity_poly.entity_id
_entity_poly.type
_entity_poly.pdbx_seq_one_letter_code
_entity_poly.pdbx_strand_id
1 'polypeptide(L)'
;MKSSKLRKNRNLQRRRRHARVRKKVHGTADRPRLVVYRSLRNIEGQLVDDEARQTLLGLSTLAPELKGASVDDEDGRKVGQARAAGKLLAEKAQARG
;
A
#
# COMPACT_ATOMS: atom_id res chain seq x y z
N MET A 1 15.06 28.17 26.16
CA MET A 1 15.18 26.95 25.32
C MET A 1 14.11 27.02 24.23
N LYS A 2 14.50 27.31 22.98
CA LYS A 2 13.55 27.53 21.88
C LYS A 2 12.93 26.20 21.46
N SER A 3 11.62 26.07 21.68
CA SER A 3 10.71 24.99 21.24
C SER A 3 10.59 24.91 19.71
N SER A 4 11.72 24.77 19.03
CA SER A 4 11.75 24.68 17.57
C SER A 4 11.51 23.22 17.17
N LYS A 5 10.42 23.00 16.44
CA LYS A 5 10.11 21.76 15.72
C LYS A 5 9.84 20.54 16.62
N LEU A 6 8.63 20.50 17.18
CA LEU A 6 7.85 19.27 17.14
C LEU A 6 7.78 18.85 15.66
N ARG A 7 8.74 18.04 15.18
CA ARG A 7 8.68 17.41 13.85
C ARG A 7 7.37 16.62 13.86
N LYS A 8 6.29 17.21 13.34
CA LYS A 8 4.95 16.63 13.38
C LYS A 8 5.06 15.16 13.00
N ASN A 9 4.84 14.26 13.96
CA ASN A 9 5.18 12.85 13.82
C ASN A 9 4.54 12.31 12.52
N ARG A 10 5.36 12.02 11.51
CA ARG A 10 4.89 11.66 10.16
C ARG A 10 3.98 10.43 10.19
N ASN A 11 4.25 9.50 11.10
CA ASN A 11 3.43 8.32 11.32
C ASN A 11 2.05 8.69 11.89
N LEU A 12 2.02 9.61 12.87
CA LEU A 12 0.76 10.11 13.44
C LEU A 12 -0.10 10.82 12.39
N GLN A 13 0.51 11.67 11.56
CA GLN A 13 -0.21 12.32 10.47
C GLN A 13 -0.75 11.32 9.44
N ARG A 14 0.05 10.31 9.08
CA ARG A 14 -0.36 9.24 8.18
C ARG A 14 -1.56 8.50 8.75
N ARG A 15 -1.50 8.08 10.02
CA ARG A 15 -2.62 7.42 10.72
C ARG A 15 -3.89 8.29 10.71
N ARG A 16 -3.77 9.59 10.99
CA ARG A 16 -4.90 10.54 10.93
C ARG A 16 -5.52 10.62 9.53
N ARG A 17 -4.70 10.64 8.46
CA ARG A 17 -5.21 10.62 7.08
C ARG A 17 -5.91 9.31 6.75
N HIS A 18 -5.33 8.16 7.10
CA HIS A 18 -5.99 6.87 6.87
C HIS A 18 -7.31 6.76 7.64
N ALA A 19 -7.37 7.20 8.91
CA ALA A 19 -8.60 7.21 9.68
C ALA A 19 -9.69 8.07 9.01
N ARG A 20 -9.32 9.23 8.45
CA ARG A 20 -10.25 10.08 7.69
C ARG A 20 -10.76 9.39 6.42
N VAL A 21 -9.87 8.75 5.65
CA VAL A 21 -10.24 8.03 4.41
C VAL A 21 -11.16 6.86 4.72
N ARG A 22 -10.88 6.10 5.80
CA ARG A 22 -11.69 4.97 6.25
C ARG A 22 -13.11 5.37 6.71
N LYS A 23 -13.40 6.65 6.93
CA LYS A 23 -14.78 7.12 7.16
C LYS A 23 -15.65 7.08 5.90
N LYS A 24 -15.03 7.12 4.71
CA LYS A 24 -15.74 7.12 3.42
C LYS A 24 -15.51 5.83 2.62
N VAL A 25 -14.31 5.26 2.72
CA VAL A 25 -13.92 4.05 2.01
C VAL A 25 -13.97 2.89 2.99
N HIS A 26 -14.98 2.03 2.81
CA HIS A 26 -15.17 0.78 3.54
C HIS A 26 -15.00 -0.37 2.55
N GLY A 27 -14.27 -1.42 2.95
CA GLY A 27 -14.10 -2.62 2.13
C GLY A 27 -14.99 -3.75 2.62
N THR A 28 -15.72 -4.37 1.69
CA THR A 28 -16.54 -5.57 1.94
C THR A 28 -15.96 -6.76 1.17
N ALA A 29 -16.56 -7.95 1.31
CA ALA A 29 -16.15 -9.13 0.55
C ALA A 29 -16.21 -8.89 -0.99
N ASP A 30 -17.30 -8.29 -1.49
CA ASP A 30 -17.48 -8.01 -2.92
C ASP A 30 -16.55 -6.89 -3.43
N ARG A 31 -16.23 -5.93 -2.56
CA ARG A 31 -15.37 -4.78 -2.89
C ARG A 31 -14.36 -4.52 -1.77
N PRO A 32 -13.27 -5.29 -1.71
CA PRO A 32 -12.29 -5.15 -0.65
C PRO A 32 -11.55 -3.82 -0.76
N ARG A 33 -11.15 -3.28 0.40
CA ARG A 33 -10.42 -2.02 0.46
C ARG A 33 -8.94 -2.25 0.20
N LEU A 34 -8.40 -1.58 -0.83
CA LEU A 34 -6.97 -1.54 -1.08
C LEU A 34 -6.25 -0.60 -0.11
N VAL A 35 -5.26 -1.12 0.59
CA VAL A 35 -4.39 -0.40 1.52
C VAL A 35 -2.98 -0.36 0.95
N VAL A 36 -2.50 0.84 0.64
CA VAL A 36 -1.14 1.04 0.15
C VAL A 36 -0.27 1.67 1.23
N TYR A 37 0.90 1.07 1.47
CA TYR A 37 1.94 1.62 2.31
C TYR A 37 3.22 1.87 1.50
N ARG A 38 3.71 3.12 1.56
CA ARG A 38 4.95 3.52 0.90
C ARG A 38 6.00 3.86 1.94
N SER A 39 7.12 3.15 1.87
CA SER A 39 8.31 3.40 2.68
C SER A 39 9.38 4.15 1.89
N LEU A 40 10.57 4.32 2.48
CA LEU A 40 11.72 4.91 1.78
C LEU A 40 12.30 3.97 0.71
N ARG A 41 12.11 2.66 0.84
CA ARG A 41 12.72 1.65 -0.05
C ARG A 41 11.70 0.84 -0.81
N ASN A 42 10.62 0.45 -0.14
CA ASN A 42 9.64 -0.51 -0.62
C ASN A 42 8.23 0.07 -0.67
N ILE A 43 7.38 -0.57 -1.46
CA ILE A 43 5.95 -0.30 -1.56
C ILE A 43 5.20 -1.60 -1.27
N GLU A 44 4.10 -1.48 -0.54
CA GLU A 44 3.27 -2.60 -0.10
C GLU A 44 1.80 -2.28 -0.37
N GLY A 45 1.04 -3.30 -0.77
CA GLY A 45 -0.38 -3.25 -1.07
C GLY A 45 -1.12 -4.42 -0.42
N GLN A 46 -2.27 -4.17 0.18
CA GLN A 46 -3.11 -5.20 0.81
C GLN A 46 -4.58 -4.99 0.45
N LEU A 47 -5.28 -6.07 0.10
CA LEU A 47 -6.73 -6.11 -0.02
C LEU A 47 -7.31 -6.57 1.31
N VAL A 48 -8.15 -5.73 1.92
CA VAL A 48 -8.71 -5.97 3.24
C VAL A 48 -10.23 -5.94 3.16
N ASP A 49 -10.85 -6.95 3.76
CA ASP A 49 -12.26 -6.96 4.11
C ASP A 49 -12.41 -6.40 5.53
N ASP A 50 -13.08 -5.25 5.66
CA ASP A 50 -13.29 -4.59 6.94
C ASP A 50 -14.43 -5.23 7.75
N GLU A 51 -15.37 -5.95 7.12
CA GLU A 51 -16.48 -6.66 7.79
C GLU A 51 -15.96 -7.93 8.47
N ALA A 52 -15.27 -8.78 7.71
CA ALA A 52 -14.61 -9.97 8.24
C ALA A 52 -13.36 -9.63 9.06
N ARG A 53 -12.86 -8.38 8.98
CA ARG A 53 -11.58 -7.92 9.57
C ARG A 53 -10.39 -8.76 9.14
N GLN A 54 -10.40 -9.25 7.90
CA GLN A 54 -9.38 -10.12 7.34
C GLN A 54 -8.66 -9.48 6.15
N THR A 55 -7.38 -9.81 5.99
CA THR A 55 -6.62 -9.43 4.80
C THR A 55 -6.72 -10.57 3.79
N LEU A 56 -7.37 -10.32 2.66
CA LEU A 56 -7.60 -11.31 1.61
C LEU A 56 -6.34 -11.59 0.80
N LEU A 57 -5.57 -10.53 0.53
CA LEU A 57 -4.35 -10.61 -0.27
C LEU A 57 -3.37 -9.51 0.16
N GLY A 58 -2.08 -9.83 0.19
CA GLY A 58 -1.02 -8.86 0.45
C GLY A 58 0.12 -9.06 -0.53
N LEU A 59 0.73 -7.95 -0.93
CA LEU A 59 1.91 -7.93 -1.78
C LEU A 59 2.87 -6.82 -1.37
N SER A 60 4.16 -7.11 -1.45
CA SER A 60 5.25 -6.16 -1.21
C SER A 60 6.24 -6.23 -2.35
N THR A 61 6.89 -5.11 -2.67
CA THR A 61 8.06 -5.09 -3.58
C THR A 61 9.24 -5.93 -3.05
N LEU A 62 9.18 -6.41 -1.81
CA LEU A 62 10.12 -7.39 -1.25
C LEU A 62 9.83 -8.83 -1.68
N ALA A 63 8.67 -9.10 -2.29
CA ALA A 63 8.30 -10.44 -2.73
C ALA A 63 9.34 -10.98 -3.74
N PRO A 64 9.69 -12.28 -3.69
CA PRO A 64 10.66 -12.89 -4.60
C PRO A 64 10.31 -12.66 -6.07
N GLU A 65 9.02 -12.71 -6.40
CA GLU A 65 8.45 -12.50 -7.73
C GLU A 65 8.73 -11.09 -8.30
N LEU A 66 9.01 -10.11 -7.44
CA LEU A 66 9.33 -8.73 -7.81
C LEU A 66 10.80 -8.39 -7.54
N LYS A 67 11.57 -9.33 -6.99
CA LYS A 67 12.95 -9.14 -6.58
C LYS A 67 13.84 -9.20 -7.82
N GLY A 68 14.35 -8.05 -8.25
CA GLY A 68 15.09 -7.94 -9.51
C GLY A 68 14.26 -7.41 -10.68
N ALA A 69 12.98 -7.07 -10.45
CA ALA A 69 12.25 -6.17 -11.33
C ALA A 69 12.83 -4.75 -11.16
N SER A 70 14.05 -4.53 -11.65
CA SER A 70 14.59 -3.21 -11.98
C SER A 70 13.81 -2.71 -13.19
N VAL A 71 12.57 -2.28 -12.93
CA VAL A 71 11.80 -1.52 -13.90
C VAL A 71 12.39 -0.12 -13.87
N ASP A 72 13.41 0.09 -14.68
CA ASP A 72 13.90 1.41 -15.02
C ASP A 72 12.82 2.05 -15.91
N ASP A 73 11.75 2.54 -15.26
CA ASP A 73 10.78 3.43 -15.89
C ASP A 73 11.40 4.81 -16.05
N GLU A 74 11.05 5.52 -17.12
CA GLU A 74 11.48 6.91 -17.34
C GLU A 74 11.09 7.85 -16.18
N ASP A 75 10.00 7.49 -15.47
CA ASP A 75 9.49 8.17 -14.27
C ASP A 75 10.26 7.84 -12.97
N GLY A 76 11.26 6.95 -13.03
CA GLY A 76 12.14 6.55 -11.95
C GLY A 76 11.80 5.19 -11.30
N ARG A 77 12.83 4.51 -10.79
CA ARG A 77 12.77 3.13 -10.25
C ARG A 77 11.60 2.78 -9.34
N LYS A 78 11.17 3.71 -8.47
CA LYS A 78 10.06 3.45 -7.53
C LYS A 78 8.70 3.42 -8.20
N VAL A 79 8.52 4.20 -9.25
CA VAL A 79 7.26 4.22 -10.02
C VAL A 79 7.10 2.87 -10.73
N GLY A 80 8.18 2.35 -11.31
CA GLY A 80 8.14 1.04 -11.96
C GLY A 80 7.97 -0.13 -11.01
N GLN A 81 8.62 -0.10 -9.86
CA GLN A 81 8.33 -1.08 -8.80
C GLN A 81 6.86 -1.03 -8.35
N ALA A 82 6.26 0.16 -8.27
CA ALA A 82 4.85 0.31 -7.92
C ALA A 82 3.92 -0.25 -9.01
N ARG A 83 4.23 0.00 -10.29
CA ARG A 83 3.47 -0.53 -11.44
C ARG A 83 3.52 -2.05 -11.47
N ALA A 84 4.71 -2.63 -11.36
CA ALA A 84 4.89 -4.08 -11.33
C ALA A 84 4.18 -4.72 -10.14
N ALA A 85 4.31 -4.15 -8.94
CA ALA A 85 3.58 -4.63 -7.76
C ALA A 85 2.07 -4.51 -7.92
N GLY A 86 1.57 -3.39 -8.46
CA GLY A 86 0.13 -3.21 -8.71
C GLY A 86 -0.42 -4.24 -9.70
N LYS A 87 0.30 -4.52 -10.78
CA LYS A 87 -0.08 -5.51 -11.78
C LYS A 87 -0.16 -6.91 -11.17
N LEU A 88 0.88 -7.32 -10.45
CA LEU A 88 0.92 -8.65 -9.84
C LEU A 88 -0.13 -8.81 -8.72
N LEU A 89 -0.44 -7.74 -7.99
CA LEU A 89 -1.54 -7.74 -7.01
C LEU A 89 -2.89 -7.96 -7.71
N ALA A 90 -3.12 -7.30 -8.85
CA ALA A 90 -4.35 -7.45 -9.62
C ALA A 90 -4.50 -8.87 -10.19
N GLU A 91 -3.43 -9.43 -10.75
CA GLU A 91 -3.41 -10.82 -11.25
C GLU A 91 -3.72 -11.82 -10.13
N LYS A 92 -3.10 -11.64 -8.94
CA LYS A 92 -3.38 -12.48 -7.77
C LYS A 92 -4.77 -12.29 -7.20
N ALA A 93 -5.36 -11.10 -7.33
CA ALA A 93 -6.73 -10.84 -6.91
C ALA A 93 -7.70 -11.57 -7.83
N GLN A 94 -7.56 -11.43 -9.15
CA GLN A 94 -8.37 -12.14 -10.14
C GLN A 94 -8.30 -13.66 -10.00
N ALA A 95 -7.13 -14.20 -9.67
CA ALA A 95 -6.97 -15.64 -9.43
C ALA A 95 -7.73 -16.14 -8.18
N ARG A 96 -8.09 -15.24 -7.26
CA ARG A 96 -8.83 -15.55 -6.02
C ARG A 96 -10.32 -15.25 -6.10
N GLY A 97 -10.80 -14.62 -7.17
CA GLY A 97 -12.21 -14.27 -7.40
C GLY A 97 -12.39 -12.77 -7.58
#